data_AF-A0A2V7GB44-F1
#
_entry.id   AF-A0A2V7GB44-F1
#
_cell.length_a   1.000
_cell.length_b   1.000
_cell.length_c   1.000
_cell.angle_alpha   90.00
_cell.angle_beta   90.00
_cell.angle_gamma   90.00
#
_symmetry.space_group_name_H-M   'P 1'
#
loop_
_entity.id
_entity.type
_entity.pdbx_description
1 polymer ?
#
loop_
_entity_poly.entity_id
_entity_poly.type
_entity_poly.pdbx_seq_one_letter_code
_entity_poly.pdbx_strand_id
1 'polypeptide(L)'
;MAIATKYAATLAQEDPAVLLRAIQSQGGLDKVITAANAEMDEAGPVGLTVTFKQIKVNTSSEGLFGKLFGKRGSIYVVTTALDGSGKPFEYKTQFFEGIARGDRLPLGDGGLLVSSRTDPRWFIDLHMVVMESDSGQRELGAAIDEARRQIKLDDVVARVSAVVPGDLSVVSDVVTAVDAFAATLALLLKQNGDDHVATVHDFYLKPQAFGQGRHPARGLKTFQKVAVAYQIDLTQL
;
A
#
# COMPACT_ATOMS: atom_id res chain seq x y z
N MET A 1 6.35 -17.85 15.74
CA MET A 1 7.69 -17.45 16.23
C MET A 1 8.06 -16.19 15.44
N ALA A 2 8.54 -15.11 16.06
CA ALA A 2 8.96 -13.92 15.31
C ALA A 2 10.28 -14.24 14.59
N ILE A 3 10.38 -13.93 13.29
CA ILE A 3 11.61 -14.09 12.52
C ILE A 3 12.55 -12.97 12.98
N ALA A 4 13.44 -13.29 13.92
CA ALA A 4 14.34 -12.31 14.51
C ALA A 4 15.57 -12.15 13.61
N THR A 5 15.65 -11.02 12.92
CA THR A 5 16.76 -10.73 11.99
C THR A 5 17.56 -9.51 12.43
N LYS A 6 18.87 -9.66 12.70
CA LYS A 6 19.75 -8.62 13.25
C LYS A 6 19.87 -7.41 12.33
N TYR A 7 20.01 -7.63 11.02
CA TYR A 7 20.19 -6.54 10.06
C TYR A 7 18.86 -6.01 9.55
N ALA A 8 17.87 -6.89 9.37
CA ALA A 8 16.53 -6.47 8.97
C ALA A 8 15.84 -5.63 10.05
N ALA A 9 16.11 -5.85 11.34
CA ALA A 9 15.60 -4.99 12.41
C ALA A 9 16.09 -3.53 12.31
N THR A 10 17.32 -3.33 11.80
CA THR A 10 17.89 -1.99 11.58
C THR A 10 17.18 -1.30 10.41
N LEU A 11 16.97 -2.03 9.31
CA LEU A 11 16.30 -1.50 8.10
C LEU A 11 14.77 -1.39 8.25
N ALA A 12 14.16 -2.13 9.18
CA ALA A 12 12.71 -2.12 9.42
C ALA A 12 12.17 -0.77 9.94
N GLN A 13 13.05 0.08 10.48
CA GLN A 13 12.69 1.42 10.97
C GLN A 13 12.91 2.52 9.92
N GLU A 14 13.57 2.20 8.81
CA GLU A 14 13.87 3.18 7.76
C GLU A 14 12.64 3.48 6.92
N ASP A 15 12.44 4.77 6.61
CA ASP A 15 11.35 5.19 5.74
C ASP A 15 11.59 4.68 4.30
N PRO A 16 10.59 4.06 3.65
CA PRO A 16 10.76 3.52 2.31
C PRO A 16 11.23 4.53 1.28
N ALA A 17 10.84 5.81 1.37
CA ALA A 17 11.32 6.83 0.45
C ALA A 17 12.82 7.12 0.64
N VAL A 18 13.33 6.99 1.87
CA VAL A 18 14.77 7.08 2.14
C VAL A 18 15.50 5.91 1.50
N LEU A 19 14.97 4.69 1.65
CA LEU A 19 15.54 3.49 1.03
C LEU A 19 15.49 3.57 -0.50
N LEU A 20 14.39 4.05 -1.08
CA LEU A 20 14.26 4.20 -2.53
C LEU A 20 15.32 5.14 -3.10
N ARG A 21 15.53 6.28 -2.45
CA ARG A 21 16.58 7.24 -2.83
C ARG A 21 17.98 6.63 -2.69
N ALA A 22 18.20 5.87 -1.63
CA ALA A 22 19.48 5.19 -1.43
C ALA A 22 19.76 4.15 -2.54
N ILE A 23 18.75 3.37 -2.91
CA ILE A 23 18.79 2.43 -4.04
C ILE A 23 19.14 3.15 -5.35
N GLN A 24 18.48 4.28 -5.63
CA GLN A 24 18.70 5.07 -6.85
C GLN A 24 20.10 5.71 -6.92
N SER A 25 20.76 5.93 -5.77
CA SER A 25 22.05 6.62 -5.69
C SER A 25 23.29 5.70 -5.74
N GLN A 26 23.11 4.38 -5.95
CA GLN A 26 24.20 3.39 -6.11
C GLN A 26 25.31 3.46 -5.03
N GLY A 27 24.95 3.66 -3.75
CA GLY A 27 25.92 3.78 -2.65
C GLY A 27 25.64 2.85 -1.46
N GLY A 28 26.72 2.38 -0.81
CA GLY A 28 26.85 1.95 0.61
C GLY A 28 25.96 0.85 1.20
N LEU A 29 24.68 0.76 0.83
CA LEU A 29 23.66 -0.10 1.41
C LEU A 29 23.71 -1.54 0.89
N ASP A 30 24.42 -1.81 -0.19
CA ASP A 30 24.50 -3.12 -0.83
C ASP A 30 24.95 -4.23 0.12
N LYS A 31 25.93 -3.97 0.99
CA LYS A 31 26.43 -4.97 1.96
C LYS A 31 25.37 -5.29 3.03
N VAL A 32 24.64 -4.29 3.51
CA VAL A 32 23.61 -4.46 4.54
C VAL A 32 22.37 -5.15 3.94
N ILE A 33 21.98 -4.77 2.73
CA ILE A 33 20.88 -5.38 1.99
C ILE A 33 21.20 -6.84 1.65
N THR A 34 22.41 -7.13 1.19
CA THR A 34 22.85 -8.51 0.89
C THR A 34 22.82 -9.38 2.15
N ALA A 35 23.34 -8.88 3.28
CA ALA A 35 23.32 -9.61 4.55
C ALA A 35 21.89 -9.87 5.06
N ALA A 36 21.01 -8.86 4.98
CA ALA A 36 19.63 -8.99 5.41
C ALA A 36 18.80 -9.92 4.48
N ASN A 37 19.11 -9.95 3.18
CA ASN A 37 18.52 -10.92 2.25
C ASN A 37 18.92 -12.35 2.61
N ALA A 38 20.22 -12.60 2.84
CA ALA A 38 20.70 -13.93 3.22
C ALA A 38 20.04 -14.42 4.53
N GLU A 39 19.89 -13.54 5.51
CA GLU A 39 19.21 -13.84 6.78
C GLU A 39 17.73 -14.23 6.57
N MET A 40 17.04 -13.55 5.65
CA MET A 40 15.65 -13.87 5.29
C MET A 40 15.53 -15.10 4.39
N ASP A 41 16.55 -15.44 3.60
CA ASP A 41 16.60 -16.69 2.82
C ASP A 41 16.79 -17.90 3.74
N GLU A 42 17.63 -17.79 4.77
CA GLU A 42 17.84 -18.82 5.79
C GLU A 42 16.56 -19.10 6.62
N ALA A 43 15.70 -18.10 6.81
CA ALA A 43 14.42 -18.25 7.51
C ALA A 43 13.42 -19.16 6.75
N GLY A 44 13.68 -19.46 5.47
CA GLY A 44 12.82 -20.28 4.63
C GLY A 44 11.57 -19.54 4.11
N PRO A 45 10.61 -20.26 3.50
CA PRO A 45 9.39 -19.65 2.98
C PRO A 45 8.57 -18.97 4.08
N VAL A 46 8.07 -17.78 3.78
CA VAL A 46 7.24 -16.99 4.70
C VAL A 46 5.88 -16.67 4.10
N GLY A 47 4.85 -16.73 4.93
CA GLY A 47 3.57 -16.08 4.69
C GLY A 47 3.67 -14.63 5.12
N LEU A 48 3.17 -13.72 4.28
CA LEU A 48 3.08 -12.30 4.55
C LEU A 48 1.62 -11.88 4.53
N THR A 49 1.18 -11.16 5.56
CA THR A 49 -0.16 -10.55 5.61
C THR A 49 -0.05 -9.05 5.83
N VAL A 50 -0.78 -8.27 5.03
CA VAL A 50 -0.88 -6.82 5.19
C VAL A 50 -2.31 -6.44 5.54
N THR A 51 -2.46 -5.70 6.63
CA THR A 51 -3.76 -5.29 7.15
C THR A 51 -3.77 -3.82 7.54
N PHE A 52 -4.69 -3.01 6.99
CA PHE A 52 -4.96 -1.69 7.55
C PHE A 52 -5.66 -1.84 8.89
N LYS A 53 -4.99 -1.37 9.96
CA LYS A 53 -5.51 -1.41 11.33
C LYS A 53 -6.33 -0.18 11.67
N GLN A 54 -6.06 0.94 11.00
CA GLN A 54 -6.81 2.17 11.23
C GLN A 54 -6.73 3.06 10.00
N ILE A 55 -7.88 3.60 9.61
CA ILE A 55 -7.99 4.66 8.60
C ILE A 55 -8.86 5.75 9.21
N LYS A 56 -8.28 6.93 9.45
CA LYS A 56 -8.97 8.09 9.99
C LYS A 56 -9.13 9.13 8.90
N VAL A 57 -10.36 9.59 8.66
CA VAL A 57 -10.63 10.67 7.71
C VAL A 57 -10.43 12.01 8.43
N ASN A 58 -9.34 12.72 8.14
CA ASN A 58 -9.01 13.99 8.81
C ASN A 58 -9.81 15.17 8.23
N THR A 59 -10.09 15.12 6.93
CA THR A 59 -10.90 16.11 6.20
C THR A 59 -11.76 15.41 5.15
N SER A 60 -13.01 15.85 4.96
CA SER A 60 -13.78 15.57 3.73
C SER A 60 -13.55 16.70 2.72
N SER A 61 -13.89 16.50 1.46
CA SER A 61 -13.72 17.47 0.36
C SER A 61 -14.55 18.75 0.50
N GLU A 62 -15.51 18.82 1.42
CA GLU A 62 -16.44 19.95 1.48
C GLU A 62 -15.90 21.21 2.20
N GLY A 63 -16.31 22.38 1.68
CA GLY A 63 -15.99 23.71 2.18
C GLY A 63 -16.60 24.07 3.55
N LEU A 64 -16.63 25.37 3.85
CA LEU A 64 -16.91 25.94 5.18
C LEU A 64 -18.23 25.47 5.84
N PHE A 65 -19.26 25.14 5.05
CA PHE A 65 -20.56 24.68 5.57
C PHE A 65 -20.57 23.21 6.04
N GLY A 66 -19.80 22.32 5.41
CA GLY A 66 -19.64 20.92 5.88
C GLY A 66 -18.94 20.84 7.24
N LYS A 67 -18.11 21.86 7.56
CA LYS A 67 -17.49 22.02 8.89
C LYS A 67 -18.48 22.39 10.01
N LEU A 68 -19.61 23.03 9.69
CA LEU A 68 -20.57 23.53 10.69
C LEU A 68 -21.68 22.52 11.02
N PHE A 69 -22.06 21.66 10.07
CA PHE A 69 -23.23 20.77 10.22
C PHE A 69 -22.91 19.28 10.30
N GLY A 70 -21.62 18.89 10.25
CA GLY A 70 -21.21 17.50 10.49
C GLY A 70 -21.85 16.49 9.53
N LYS A 71 -21.87 16.82 8.23
CA LYS A 71 -22.37 15.90 7.19
C LYS A 71 -21.64 14.56 7.28
N ARG A 72 -22.41 13.47 7.22
CA ARG A 72 -21.92 12.09 7.14
C ARG A 72 -22.00 11.66 5.68
N GLY A 73 -20.91 11.16 5.12
CA GLY A 73 -20.81 10.71 3.72
C GLY A 73 -20.61 9.21 3.60
N SER A 74 -20.57 8.74 2.36
CA SER A 74 -20.22 7.37 2.01
C SER A 74 -18.78 7.34 1.52
N ILE A 75 -17.89 6.65 2.24
CA ILE A 75 -16.49 6.49 1.87
C ILE A 75 -16.28 5.10 1.31
N TYR A 76 -15.50 4.98 0.25
CA TYR A 76 -14.98 3.69 -0.16
C TYR A 76 -13.48 3.73 -0.34
N VAL A 77 -12.88 2.58 -0.14
CA VAL A 77 -11.45 2.38 -0.31
C VAL A 77 -11.22 1.29 -1.33
N VAL A 78 -10.30 1.53 -2.25
CA VAL A 78 -9.77 0.53 -3.17
C VAL A 78 -8.34 0.26 -2.74
N THR A 79 -8.09 -0.92 -2.19
CA THR A 79 -6.76 -1.34 -1.73
C THR A 79 -6.14 -2.30 -2.73
N THR A 80 -4.85 -2.17 -2.98
CA THR A 80 -4.11 -3.01 -3.92
C THR A 80 -2.74 -3.36 -3.36
N ALA A 81 -2.20 -4.49 -3.78
CA ALA A 81 -0.84 -4.87 -3.44
C ALA A 81 -0.16 -5.62 -4.60
N LEU A 82 1.11 -5.29 -4.83
CA LEU A 82 1.98 -5.97 -5.79
C LEU A 82 3.21 -6.50 -5.06
N ASP A 83 3.66 -7.70 -5.38
CA ASP A 83 4.87 -8.28 -4.79
C ASP A 83 5.88 -8.74 -5.85
N GLY A 84 7.07 -9.08 -5.39
CA GLY A 84 8.19 -9.56 -6.21
C GLY A 84 7.97 -10.89 -6.90
N SER A 85 6.88 -11.60 -6.58
CA SER A 85 6.51 -12.83 -7.28
C SER A 85 5.89 -12.56 -8.65
N GLY A 86 5.42 -11.33 -8.89
CA GLY A 86 4.73 -10.98 -10.14
C GLY A 86 3.38 -11.68 -10.28
N LYS A 87 2.77 -12.09 -9.16
CA LYS A 87 1.37 -12.53 -9.13
C LYS A 87 0.46 -11.41 -9.65
N PRO A 88 -0.71 -11.77 -10.20
CA PRO A 88 -1.67 -10.80 -10.70
C PRO A 88 -1.96 -9.72 -9.66
N PHE A 89 -2.08 -8.49 -10.15
CA PHE A 89 -2.42 -7.34 -9.33
C PHE A 89 -3.82 -7.54 -8.72
N GLU A 90 -3.89 -7.72 -7.40
CA GLU A 90 -5.15 -7.88 -6.68
C GLU A 90 -5.63 -6.53 -6.19
N TYR A 91 -6.94 -6.31 -6.28
CA TYR A 91 -7.61 -5.16 -5.69
C TYR A 91 -8.81 -5.62 -4.86
N LYS A 92 -9.10 -4.86 -3.80
CA LYS A 92 -10.27 -5.06 -2.95
C LYS A 92 -10.93 -3.73 -2.70
N THR A 93 -12.25 -3.72 -2.77
CA THR A 93 -13.05 -2.55 -2.48
C THR A 93 -13.86 -2.76 -1.22
N GLN A 94 -13.86 -1.78 -0.33
CA GLN A 94 -14.72 -1.77 0.86
C GLN A 94 -15.45 -0.43 0.97
N PHE A 95 -16.75 -0.48 1.24
CA PHE A 95 -17.62 0.68 1.40
C PHE A 95 -17.96 0.89 2.88
N PHE A 96 -18.10 2.16 3.26
CA PHE A 96 -18.40 2.61 4.62
C PHE A 96 -19.39 3.77 4.54
N GLU A 97 -20.57 3.59 5.13
CA GLU A 97 -21.62 4.62 5.15
C GLU A 97 -21.60 5.40 6.46
N GLY A 98 -22.16 6.61 6.42
CA GLY A 98 -22.35 7.42 7.62
C GLY A 98 -21.03 7.85 8.26
N ILE A 99 -19.98 8.11 7.47
CA ILE A 99 -18.66 8.52 7.95
C ILE A 99 -18.60 10.04 8.03
N ALA A 100 -18.28 10.57 9.20
CA ALA A 100 -18.07 12.00 9.40
C ALA A 100 -16.57 12.37 9.35
N ARG A 101 -16.29 13.67 9.21
CA ARG A 101 -14.93 14.18 9.38
C ARG A 101 -14.42 13.87 10.79
N GLY A 102 -13.20 13.37 10.87
CA GLY A 102 -12.54 12.97 12.11
C GLY A 102 -12.81 11.52 12.50
N ASP A 103 -13.77 10.86 11.86
CA ASP A 103 -14.11 9.47 12.14
C ASP A 103 -13.00 8.51 11.69
N ARG A 104 -12.98 7.37 12.37
CA ARG A 104 -12.25 6.19 11.93
C ARG A 104 -13.20 5.33 11.13
N LEU A 105 -12.75 4.80 9.99
CA LEU A 105 -13.52 3.81 9.25
C LEU A 105 -13.71 2.56 10.13
N PRO A 106 -14.92 1.96 10.16
CA PRO A 106 -15.22 0.81 11.00
C PRO A 106 -14.65 -0.48 10.37
N LEU A 107 -13.35 -0.72 10.55
CA LEU A 107 -12.64 -1.86 9.95
C LEU A 107 -12.85 -3.20 10.69
N GLY A 108 -13.54 -3.18 11.83
CA GLY A 108 -13.63 -4.32 12.75
C GLY A 108 -12.32 -4.59 13.51
N ASP A 109 -12.36 -5.53 14.45
CA ASP A 109 -11.22 -5.84 15.35
C ASP A 109 -10.01 -6.41 14.59
N GLY A 110 -10.27 -7.12 13.49
CA GLY A 110 -9.23 -7.66 12.60
C GLY A 110 -8.52 -6.57 11.78
N GLY A 111 -9.20 -5.47 11.47
CA GLY A 111 -8.78 -4.51 10.44
C GLY A 111 -9.17 -4.95 9.03
N LEU A 112 -8.76 -4.17 8.03
CA LEU A 112 -9.00 -4.44 6.62
C LEU A 112 -7.82 -5.19 6.00
N LEU A 113 -8.01 -6.48 5.67
CA LEU A 113 -7.00 -7.30 5.00
C LEU A 113 -6.76 -6.81 3.58
N VAL A 114 -5.57 -6.25 3.33
CA VAL A 114 -5.13 -5.80 2.01
C VAL A 114 -4.65 -7.00 1.21
N SER A 115 -3.66 -7.72 1.72
CA SER A 115 -2.98 -8.77 0.98
C SER A 115 -2.57 -9.93 1.88
N SER A 116 -2.57 -11.14 1.32
CA SER A 116 -1.97 -12.32 1.92
C SER A 116 -1.17 -13.04 0.84
N ARG A 117 0.12 -13.25 1.08
CA ARG A 117 1.06 -13.79 0.09
C ARG A 117 1.92 -14.87 0.71
N THR A 118 2.15 -15.92 -0.05
CA THR A 118 3.22 -16.88 0.22
C THR A 118 4.42 -16.47 -0.60
N ASP A 119 5.55 -16.28 0.08
CA ASP A 119 6.86 -15.92 -0.47
C ASP A 119 6.79 -14.78 -1.51
N PRO A 120 6.62 -13.52 -1.07
CA PRO A 120 6.60 -12.34 -1.95
C PRO A 120 7.96 -12.03 -2.62
N ARG A 121 8.94 -12.95 -2.50
CA ARG A 121 10.32 -12.86 -3.00
C ARG A 121 11.07 -11.67 -2.40
N TRP A 122 11.09 -10.51 -3.08
CA TRP A 122 12.03 -9.43 -2.79
C TRP A 122 11.39 -8.09 -2.38
N PHE A 123 10.10 -7.87 -2.66
CA PHE A 123 9.38 -6.67 -2.25
C PHE A 123 7.87 -6.90 -2.11
N ILE A 124 7.21 -5.98 -1.43
CA ILE A 124 5.78 -5.75 -1.51
C ILE A 124 5.50 -4.25 -1.57
N ASP A 125 4.55 -3.87 -2.40
CA ASP A 125 4.12 -2.50 -2.63
C ASP A 125 2.60 -2.42 -2.36
N LEU A 126 2.19 -1.40 -1.63
CA LEU A 126 0.86 -1.27 -1.02
C LEU A 126 0.23 0.06 -1.41
N HIS A 127 -0.95 0.01 -2.00
CA HIS A 127 -1.71 1.21 -2.31
C HIS A 127 -3.13 1.15 -1.76
N MET A 128 -3.65 2.33 -1.46
CA MET A 128 -5.07 2.53 -1.18
C MET A 128 -5.53 3.86 -1.75
N VAL A 129 -6.55 3.81 -2.59
CA VAL A 129 -7.30 5.00 -3.02
C VAL A 129 -8.53 5.13 -2.12
N VAL A 130 -8.72 6.29 -1.52
CA VAL A 130 -9.86 6.64 -0.67
C VAL A 130 -10.69 7.68 -1.40
N MET A 131 -11.97 7.38 -1.59
CA MET A 131 -12.92 8.22 -2.30
C MET A 131 -14.17 8.45 -1.43
N GLU A 132 -14.78 9.62 -1.58
CA GLU A 132 -16.13 9.93 -1.10
C GLU A 132 -17.09 9.74 -2.27
N SER A 133 -18.13 8.93 -2.08
CA SER A 133 -19.05 8.57 -3.16
C SER A 133 -20.26 9.49 -3.21
N ASP A 134 -20.45 10.13 -4.36
CA ASP A 134 -21.60 10.98 -4.65
C ASP A 134 -22.50 10.40 -5.75
N SER A 135 -21.96 9.56 -6.65
CA SER A 135 -22.68 9.07 -7.85
C SER A 135 -23.01 7.58 -7.85
N GLY A 136 -22.69 6.85 -6.79
CA GLY A 136 -23.00 5.42 -6.65
C GLY A 136 -22.01 4.49 -7.37
N GLN A 137 -22.10 3.20 -7.05
CA GLN A 137 -20.97 2.24 -7.16
C GLN A 137 -20.78 1.60 -8.55
N ARG A 138 -21.63 1.93 -9.54
CA ARG A 138 -21.79 1.12 -10.77
C ARG A 138 -20.58 1.13 -11.70
N GLU A 139 -19.70 2.13 -11.60
CA GLU A 139 -18.63 2.34 -12.58
C GLU A 139 -17.22 2.03 -12.05
N LEU A 140 -17.08 1.58 -10.80
CA LEU A 140 -15.78 1.33 -10.20
C LEU A 140 -14.97 0.25 -10.94
N GLY A 141 -15.61 -0.85 -11.32
CA GLY A 141 -14.94 -1.92 -12.08
C GLY A 141 -14.40 -1.42 -13.43
N ALA A 142 -15.21 -0.65 -14.16
CA ALA A 142 -14.83 -0.07 -15.44
C ALA A 142 -13.67 0.94 -15.29
N ALA A 143 -13.69 1.76 -14.23
CA ALA A 143 -12.61 2.69 -13.93
C ALA A 143 -11.29 1.96 -13.59
N ILE A 144 -11.36 0.84 -12.86
CA ILE A 144 -10.18 0.00 -12.56
C ILE A 144 -9.61 -0.60 -13.84
N ASP A 145 -10.45 -1.22 -14.67
CA ASP A 145 -10.01 -1.85 -15.92
C ASP A 145 -9.42 -0.83 -16.89
N GLU A 146 -10.03 0.36 -16.97
CA GLU A 146 -9.52 1.46 -17.79
C GLU A 146 -8.18 1.99 -17.27
N ALA A 147 -8.03 2.18 -15.95
CA ALA A 147 -6.75 2.59 -15.36
C ALA A 147 -5.65 1.57 -15.63
N ARG A 148 -5.95 0.26 -15.48
CA ARG A 148 -5.01 -0.83 -15.80
C ARG A 148 -4.57 -0.78 -17.26
N ARG A 149 -5.51 -0.55 -18.18
CA ARG A 149 -5.26 -0.45 -19.62
C ARG A 149 -4.38 0.75 -19.97
N GLN A 150 -4.68 1.93 -19.43
CA GLN A 150 -3.93 3.16 -19.72
C GLN A 150 -2.47 3.08 -19.24
N ILE A 151 -2.25 2.49 -18.07
CA ILE A 151 -0.90 2.36 -17.47
C ILE A 151 -0.16 1.11 -17.96
N LYS A 152 -0.84 0.21 -18.69
CA LYS A 152 -0.32 -1.10 -19.09
C LYS A 152 0.19 -1.88 -17.87
N LEU A 153 -0.63 -1.94 -16.82
CA LEU A 153 -0.22 -2.51 -15.54
C LEU A 153 0.22 -3.97 -15.68
N ASP A 154 -0.38 -4.73 -16.59
CA ASP A 154 0.00 -6.13 -16.83
C ASP A 154 1.45 -6.26 -17.37
N ASP A 155 1.93 -5.29 -18.17
CA ASP A 155 3.33 -5.24 -18.62
C ASP A 155 4.28 -4.98 -17.44
N VAL A 156 3.84 -4.17 -16.47
CA VAL A 156 4.60 -3.89 -15.24
C VAL A 156 4.70 -5.16 -14.40
N VAL A 157 3.58 -5.86 -14.17
CA VAL A 157 3.54 -7.12 -13.42
C VAL A 157 4.42 -8.18 -14.08
N ALA A 158 4.36 -8.29 -15.42
CA ALA A 158 5.21 -9.22 -16.17
C ALA A 158 6.70 -8.89 -15.99
N ARG A 159 7.08 -7.61 -16.09
CA ARG A 159 8.46 -7.18 -15.83
C ARG A 159 8.91 -7.52 -14.43
N VAL A 160 8.10 -7.23 -13.41
CA VAL A 160 8.37 -7.58 -12.01
C VAL A 160 8.70 -9.06 -11.83
N SER A 161 7.89 -9.93 -12.44
CA SER A 161 8.07 -11.38 -12.33
C SER A 161 9.43 -11.85 -12.87
N ALA A 162 9.94 -11.16 -13.90
CA ALA A 162 11.17 -11.49 -14.60
C ALA A 162 12.44 -10.99 -13.90
N VAL A 163 12.32 -10.12 -12.89
CA VAL A 163 13.46 -9.56 -12.15
C VAL A 163 14.09 -10.61 -11.24
N VAL A 164 15.41 -10.64 -11.23
CA VAL A 164 16.20 -11.45 -10.29
C VAL A 164 16.12 -10.81 -8.90
N PRO A 165 15.78 -11.59 -7.84
CA PRO A 165 15.76 -11.07 -6.48
C PRO A 165 17.07 -10.36 -6.11
N GLY A 166 16.97 -9.12 -5.64
CA GLY A 166 18.13 -8.30 -5.27
C GLY A 166 18.53 -7.24 -6.30
N ASP A 167 17.96 -7.23 -7.50
CA ASP A 167 18.05 -6.09 -8.41
C ASP A 167 17.02 -5.03 -8.04
N LEU A 168 17.48 -4.05 -7.25
CA LEU A 168 16.63 -2.99 -6.71
C LEU A 168 16.33 -1.88 -7.72
N SER A 169 16.98 -1.88 -8.89
CA SER A 169 16.76 -0.84 -9.92
C SER A 169 15.30 -0.82 -10.41
N VAL A 170 14.65 -1.99 -10.44
CA VAL A 170 13.27 -2.13 -10.90
C VAL A 170 12.24 -1.72 -9.84
N VAL A 171 12.62 -1.65 -8.55
CA VAL A 171 11.72 -1.19 -7.47
C VAL A 171 11.12 0.17 -7.81
N SER A 172 11.97 1.10 -8.28
CA SER A 172 11.56 2.47 -8.61
C SER A 172 10.55 2.53 -9.75
N ASP A 173 10.77 1.74 -10.81
CA ASP A 173 9.87 1.69 -11.97
C ASP A 173 8.51 1.14 -11.58
N VAL A 174 8.50 0.13 -10.72
CA VAL A 174 7.28 -0.52 -10.23
C VAL A 174 6.48 0.43 -9.37
N VAL A 175 7.11 1.02 -8.36
CA VAL A 175 6.50 2.04 -7.50
C VAL A 175 5.89 3.16 -8.34
N THR A 176 6.66 3.68 -9.31
CA THR A 176 6.19 4.75 -10.19
C THR A 176 4.96 4.32 -11.01
N ALA A 177 4.96 3.09 -11.52
CA ALA A 177 3.86 2.58 -12.32
C ALA A 177 2.59 2.33 -11.48
N VAL A 178 2.73 1.80 -10.26
CA VAL A 178 1.57 1.58 -9.40
C VAL A 178 1.02 2.91 -8.84
N ASP A 179 1.88 3.88 -8.56
CA ASP A 179 1.46 5.27 -8.27
C ASP A 179 0.68 5.88 -9.44
N ALA A 180 1.17 5.71 -10.67
CA ALA A 180 0.46 6.17 -11.87
C ALA A 180 -0.89 5.47 -12.02
N PHE A 181 -0.98 4.18 -11.72
CA PHE A 181 -2.25 3.45 -11.69
C PHE A 181 -3.21 4.04 -10.65
N ALA A 182 -2.76 4.25 -9.42
CA ALA A 182 -3.61 4.82 -8.35
C ALA A 182 -4.09 6.24 -8.70
N ALA A 183 -3.22 7.06 -9.31
CA ALA A 183 -3.56 8.40 -9.77
C ALA A 183 -4.59 8.39 -10.92
N THR A 184 -4.40 7.51 -11.91
CA THR A 184 -5.35 7.36 -13.03
C THR A 184 -6.69 6.84 -12.54
N LEU A 185 -6.70 5.86 -11.63
CA LEU A 185 -7.94 5.36 -11.02
C LEU A 185 -8.68 6.49 -10.28
N ALA A 186 -7.98 7.24 -9.42
CA ALA A 186 -8.58 8.37 -8.71
C ALA A 186 -9.15 9.43 -9.67
N LEU A 187 -8.46 9.69 -10.79
CA LEU A 187 -8.93 10.63 -11.82
C LEU A 187 -10.22 10.14 -12.49
N LEU A 188 -10.26 8.88 -12.91
CA LEU A 188 -11.44 8.29 -13.57
C LEU A 188 -12.66 8.28 -12.64
N LEU A 189 -12.46 7.90 -11.37
CA LEU A 189 -13.53 7.92 -10.37
C LEU A 189 -14.03 9.35 -10.10
N LYS A 190 -13.11 10.33 -10.12
CA LYS A 190 -13.50 11.74 -10.02
C LYS A 190 -14.31 12.22 -11.22
N GLN A 191 -13.98 11.77 -12.43
CA GLN A 191 -14.76 12.07 -13.63
C GLN A 191 -16.17 11.46 -13.57
N ASN A 192 -16.32 10.36 -12.84
CA ASN A 192 -17.60 9.71 -12.57
C ASN A 192 -18.41 10.39 -11.45
N GLY A 193 -17.91 11.49 -10.88
CA GLY A 193 -18.61 12.30 -9.90
C GLY A 193 -18.26 12.00 -8.45
N ASP A 194 -17.36 11.05 -8.16
CA ASP A 194 -16.86 10.83 -6.80
C ASP A 194 -15.79 11.87 -6.41
N ASP A 195 -15.59 12.08 -5.12
CA ASP A 195 -14.60 13.01 -4.59
C ASP A 195 -13.34 12.30 -4.10
N HIS A 196 -12.18 12.72 -4.62
CA HIS A 196 -10.90 12.18 -4.14
C HIS A 196 -10.59 12.68 -2.73
N VAL A 197 -10.43 11.72 -1.82
CA VAL A 197 -10.07 11.99 -0.42
C VAL A 197 -8.56 11.85 -0.25
N ALA A 198 -8.02 10.68 -0.57
CA ALA A 198 -6.58 10.44 -0.45
C ALA A 198 -6.10 9.26 -1.30
N THR A 199 -4.82 9.28 -1.64
CA THR A 199 -4.04 8.13 -2.08
C THR A 199 -2.99 7.85 -1.03
N VAL A 200 -2.98 6.62 -0.53
CA VAL A 200 -1.98 6.08 0.38
C VAL A 200 -1.09 5.16 -0.44
N HIS A 201 0.22 5.34 -0.27
CA HIS A 201 1.23 4.51 -0.89
C HIS A 201 2.34 4.23 0.10
N ASP A 202 2.75 2.97 0.20
CA ASP A 202 3.91 2.55 0.97
C ASP A 202 4.47 1.24 0.37
N PHE A 203 5.76 0.98 0.54
CA PHE A 203 6.40 -0.25 0.02
C PHE A 203 7.45 -0.77 1.00
N TYR A 204 7.73 -2.07 0.91
CA TYR A 204 8.67 -2.75 1.77
C TYR A 204 9.51 -3.75 0.99
N LEU A 205 10.79 -3.83 1.37
CA LEU A 205 11.73 -4.76 0.77
C LEU A 205 11.97 -5.96 1.70
N LYS A 206 12.35 -7.10 1.13
CA LYS A 206 12.74 -8.30 1.89
C LYS A 206 13.81 -7.99 2.96
N PRO A 207 14.87 -7.20 2.67
CA PRO A 207 15.86 -6.77 3.65
C PRO A 207 15.31 -6.03 4.88
N GLN A 208 14.08 -5.52 4.84
CA GLN A 208 13.44 -4.87 6.00
C GLN A 208 12.66 -5.88 6.86
N ALA A 209 12.81 -7.19 6.62
CA ALA A 209 11.84 -8.21 7.04
C ALA A 209 10.41 -7.77 6.70
N PHE A 210 10.26 -7.16 5.51
CA PHE A 210 9.07 -6.49 5.02
C PHE A 210 8.41 -5.50 5.99
N GLY A 211 9.17 -4.92 6.92
CA GLY A 211 8.63 -4.07 7.97
C GLY A 211 7.68 -4.85 8.86
N GLN A 212 8.12 -5.92 9.52
CA GLN A 212 7.24 -6.65 10.44
C GLN A 212 6.68 -5.74 11.56
N GLY A 213 5.39 -5.85 11.86
CA GLY A 213 4.71 -5.12 12.94
C GLY A 213 3.81 -3.99 12.46
N ARG A 214 3.45 -3.08 13.36
CA ARG A 214 2.55 -1.94 13.10
C ARG A 214 3.30 -0.77 12.50
N HIS A 215 2.72 -0.14 11.48
CA HIS A 215 3.25 1.00 10.74
C HIS A 215 2.26 2.16 10.63
N PRO A 216 2.66 3.37 11.02
CA PRO A 216 3.86 3.68 11.80
C PRO A 216 3.74 3.13 13.23
N ALA A 217 4.87 2.71 13.82
CA ALA A 217 4.90 2.11 15.15
C ALA A 217 4.29 3.00 16.25
N ARG A 218 4.41 4.33 16.11
CA ARG A 218 4.00 5.32 17.12
C ARG A 218 2.73 6.12 16.77
N GLY A 219 1.80 5.59 15.98
CA GLY A 219 0.51 6.24 15.78
C GLY A 219 -0.07 6.06 14.39
N LEU A 220 -0.29 7.18 13.70
CA LEU A 220 -0.80 7.23 12.33
C LEU A 220 0.12 8.07 11.45
N LYS A 221 0.27 7.68 10.18
CA LYS A 221 0.94 8.46 9.13
C LYS A 221 -0.14 9.16 8.32
N THR A 222 0.00 10.47 8.12
CA THR A 222 -0.98 11.27 7.38
C THR A 222 -0.65 11.25 5.90
N PHE A 223 -1.66 10.93 5.08
CA PHE A 223 -1.64 10.98 3.63
C PHE A 223 -2.79 11.86 3.17
N GLN A 224 -2.47 13.06 2.67
CA GLN A 224 -3.47 14.05 2.24
C GLN A 224 -4.56 14.25 3.31
N LYS A 225 -5.79 13.79 3.06
CA LYS A 225 -6.95 13.96 3.94
C LYS A 225 -7.20 12.80 4.89
N VAL A 226 -6.38 11.75 4.89
CA VAL A 226 -6.50 10.61 5.79
C VAL A 226 -5.25 10.42 6.65
N ALA A 227 -5.39 9.73 7.78
CA ALA A 227 -4.27 9.22 8.55
C ALA A 227 -4.46 7.73 8.79
N VAL A 228 -3.43 6.94 8.50
CA VAL A 228 -3.51 5.49 8.49
C VAL A 228 -2.49 4.86 9.42
N ALA A 229 -2.84 3.68 9.90
CA ALA A 229 -1.88 2.69 10.34
C ALA A 229 -2.24 1.33 9.74
N TYR A 230 -1.23 0.58 9.38
CA TYR A 230 -1.34 -0.79 8.91
C TYR A 230 -0.38 -1.68 9.68
N GLN A 231 -0.48 -2.98 9.45
CA GLN A 231 0.37 -3.99 10.08
C GLN A 231 0.79 -4.97 9.00
N ILE A 232 2.07 -5.33 9.02
CA ILE A 232 2.64 -6.40 8.20
C ILE A 232 3.07 -7.52 9.13
N ASP A 233 2.49 -8.69 8.94
CA ASP A 233 2.80 -9.88 9.74
C ASP A 233 3.47 -10.93 8.88
N LEU A 234 4.57 -11.48 9.40
CA LEU A 234 5.26 -12.63 8.82
C LEU A 234 4.93 -13.89 9.62
N THR A 235 4.60 -14.95 8.90
CA THR A 235 4.33 -16.28 9.45
C THR A 235 5.26 -17.28 8.79
N GLN A 236 5.93 -18.11 9.57
CA GLN A 236 6.73 -19.20 9.03
C GLN A 236 5.79 -20.27 8.46
N LEU A 237 6.11 -20.80 7.28
CA LEU A 237 5.32 -21.82 6.59
C LEU A 237 5.85 -23.24 6.83
#